data_AF-A0A6N2CEB7-F1
#
_entry.id   AF-A0A6N2CEB7-F1
#
_cell.length_a   1.000
_cell.length_b   1.000
_cell.length_c   1.000
_cell.angle_alpha   90.00
_cell.angle_beta   90.00
_cell.angle_gamma   90.00
#
_symmetry.space_group_name_H-M   'P 1'
#
loop_
_entity.id
_entity.type
_entity.pdbx_description
1 polymer ?
#
loop_
_entity_poly.entity_id
_entity_poly.type
_entity_poly.pdbx_seq_one_letter_code
_entity_poly.pdbx_strand_id
1 'polypeptide(L)'
;MLWQVADFCGVEILTYCVMNNHFHVLVLVPYQETVSDAELLRRYRVLYPKPTRYQSASIQVMAKLLAENGREATEIRRKLLARMGDVSEFMKTLKQRFSVWYNHRHERFG
;
A
#
# COMPACT_ATOMS: atom_id res chain seq x y z
N MET A 1 9.41 -5.21 1.78
CA MET A 1 8.78 -3.89 1.99
C MET A 1 8.72 -3.07 0.72
N LEU A 2 9.84 -2.70 0.07
CA LEU A 2 9.85 -1.85 -1.13
C LEU A 2 8.89 -2.35 -2.24
N TRP A 3 9.06 -3.59 -2.71
CA TRP A 3 8.20 -4.18 -3.72
C TRP A 3 6.73 -4.36 -3.28
N GLN A 4 6.48 -4.62 -2.00
CA GLN A 4 5.10 -4.76 -1.50
C GLN A 4 4.35 -3.43 -1.55
N VAL A 5 5.04 -2.33 -1.24
CA VAL A 5 4.46 -1.00 -1.31
C VAL A 5 4.30 -0.57 -2.77
N ALA A 6 5.23 -0.96 -3.65
CA ALA A 6 5.09 -0.72 -5.09
C ALA A 6 3.87 -1.46 -5.68
N ASP A 7 3.73 -2.76 -5.39
CA ASP A 7 2.57 -3.55 -5.80
C ASP A 7 1.27 -2.98 -5.24
N PHE A 8 1.26 -2.59 -3.95
CA PHE A 8 0.11 -1.93 -3.34
C PHE A 8 -0.26 -0.63 -4.08
N CYS A 9 0.70 0.23 -4.36
CA CYS A 9 0.47 1.51 -5.03
C CYS A 9 0.27 1.38 -6.54
N GLY A 10 0.41 0.18 -7.13
CA GLY A 10 0.30 0.01 -8.58
C GLY A 10 1.40 0.72 -9.35
N VAL A 11 2.61 0.76 -8.81
CA VAL A 11 3.80 1.26 -9.51
C VAL A 11 4.80 0.13 -9.68
N GLU A 12 5.61 0.18 -10.72
CA GLU A 12 6.62 -0.84 -11.01
C GLU A 12 8.01 -0.30 -10.72
N ILE A 13 8.83 -1.04 -10.00
CA ILE A 13 10.22 -0.65 -9.73
C ILE A 13 11.08 -1.10 -10.90
N LEU A 14 11.67 -0.14 -11.61
CA LEU A 14 12.59 -0.42 -12.71
C LEU A 14 14.02 -0.67 -12.19
N THR A 15 14.46 0.15 -11.24
CA THR A 15 15.75 -0.01 -10.58
C THR A 15 15.78 0.77 -9.26
N TYR A 16 16.73 0.45 -8.38
CA TYR A 16 16.94 1.15 -7.12
C TYR A 16 18.40 1.06 -6.68
N CYS A 17 18.82 2.01 -5.84
CA CYS A 17 20.12 2.03 -5.19
C CYS A 17 19.94 2.41 -3.72
N VAL A 18 20.62 1.70 -2.81
CA VAL A 18 20.61 1.97 -1.37
C VAL A 18 22.01 2.36 -0.93
N MET A 19 22.10 3.48 -0.23
CA MET A 19 23.34 4.04 0.30
C MET A 19 23.25 4.17 1.82
N ASN A 20 24.32 4.65 2.45
CA ASN A 20 24.41 4.79 3.90
C ASN A 20 23.44 5.84 4.50
N ASN A 21 23.06 6.86 3.73
CA ASN A 21 22.22 7.97 4.21
C ASN A 21 20.95 8.21 3.40
N HIS A 22 20.79 7.60 2.22
CA HIS A 22 19.60 7.72 1.38
C HIS A 22 19.46 6.54 0.43
N PHE A 23 18.37 6.55 -0.34
CA PHE A 23 18.15 5.61 -1.43
C PHE A 23 17.59 6.37 -2.63
N HIS A 24 17.82 5.81 -3.81
CA HIS A 24 17.17 6.21 -5.05
C HIS A 24 16.30 5.05 -5.55
N VAL A 25 15.14 5.37 -6.10
CA VAL A 25 14.26 4.39 -6.75
C VAL A 25 13.70 5.01 -8.01
N LEU A 26 13.83 4.28 -9.12
CA LEU A 26 13.19 4.61 -10.37
C LEU A 26 11.94 3.73 -10.50
N VAL A 27 10.79 4.38 -10.70
CA VAL A 27 9.52 3.68 -10.89
C VAL A 27 8.87 4.04 -12.21
N LEU A 28 8.22 3.05 -12.82
CA LEU A 28 7.22 3.25 -13.87
C LEU A 28 5.85 3.37 -13.22
N VAL A 29 5.07 4.37 -13.65
CA VAL A 29 3.66 4.53 -13.30
C VAL A 29 2.85 4.06 -14.50
N PRO A 30 2.24 2.87 -14.46
CA PRO A 30 1.41 2.40 -15.57
C PRO A 30 0.18 3.30 -15.74
N TYR A 31 -0.18 3.59 -16.98
CA TYR A 31 -1.48 4.19 -17.27
C TYR A 31 -2.58 3.15 -17.00
N GLN A 32 -3.45 3.42 -16.03
CA GLN A 32 -4.60 2.59 -15.72
C GLN A 32 -5.85 3.46 -15.70
N GLU A 33 -6.80 3.23 -16.62
CA GLU A 33 -8.05 3.98 -16.67
C GLU A 33 -8.93 3.73 -15.44
N THR A 34 -8.98 2.47 -14.98
CA THR A 34 -9.78 2.08 -13.82
C THR A 34 -9.12 0.92 -13.05
N VAL A 35 -9.25 0.94 -11.72
CA VAL A 35 -8.81 -0.17 -10.85
C VAL A 35 -10.05 -0.77 -10.18
N SER A 36 -10.29 -2.06 -10.41
CA SER A 36 -11.46 -2.75 -9.87
C SER A 36 -11.35 -2.98 -8.36
N ASP A 37 -12.48 -3.14 -7.68
CA ASP A 37 -12.51 -3.46 -6.24
C ASP A 37 -11.73 -4.75 -5.91
N ALA A 38 -11.77 -5.74 -6.80
CA ALA A 38 -11.01 -6.98 -6.66
C ALA A 38 -9.50 -6.71 -6.65
N GLU A 39 -9.02 -5.84 -7.55
CA GLU A 39 -7.61 -5.47 -7.62
C GLU A 39 -7.20 -4.57 -6.44
N LEU A 40 -8.04 -3.63 -6.03
CA LEU A 40 -7.82 -2.82 -4.83
C LEU A 40 -7.65 -3.71 -3.58
N LEU A 41 -8.49 -4.73 -3.43
CA LEU A 41 -8.40 -5.70 -2.35
C LEU A 41 -7.15 -6.58 -2.44
N ARG A 42 -6.79 -7.04 -3.64
CA ARG A 42 -5.56 -7.83 -3.87
C ARG A 42 -4.33 -7.02 -3.46
N ARG A 43 -4.20 -5.79 -3.98
CA ARG A 43 -3.13 -4.85 -3.65
C ARG A 43 -3.07 -4.56 -2.16
N TYR A 44 -4.20 -4.33 -1.51
CA TYR A 44 -4.24 -4.08 -0.07
C TYR A 44 -3.75 -5.29 0.75
N ARG A 45 -4.09 -6.51 0.35
CA ARG A 45 -3.62 -7.75 1.03
C ARG A 45 -2.11 -7.91 0.98
N VAL A 46 -1.45 -7.44 -0.09
CA VAL A 46 0.01 -7.55 -0.26
C VAL A 46 0.79 -6.80 0.83
N LEU A 47 0.19 -5.75 1.40
CA LEU A 47 0.75 -5.05 2.56
C LEU A 47 0.82 -5.91 3.82
N TYR A 48 0.08 -7.01 3.88
CA TYR A 48 -0.03 -7.91 5.04
C TYR A 48 0.13 -9.38 4.61
N PRO A 49 1.34 -9.81 4.21
CA PRO A 49 1.57 -11.18 3.74
C PRO A 49 1.37 -12.24 4.84
N LYS A 50 1.52 -11.84 6.10
CA LYS A 50 1.22 -12.64 7.29
C LYS A 50 0.29 -11.82 8.18
N PRO A 51 -1.01 -11.73 7.84
CA PRO A 51 -1.91 -10.84 8.53
C PRO A 51 -2.18 -11.36 9.94
N THR A 52 -2.25 -10.45 10.90
CA THR A 52 -2.78 -10.77 12.23
C THR A 52 -4.26 -11.11 12.15
N ARG A 53 -4.84 -11.75 13.18
CA ARG A 53 -6.29 -12.01 13.23
C ARG A 53 -7.12 -10.76 12.99
N TYR A 54 -6.68 -9.63 13.56
CA TYR A 54 -7.33 -8.33 13.37
C TYR A 54 -7.25 -7.83 11.93
N GLN A 55 -6.08 -7.93 11.29
CA GLN A 55 -5.90 -7.52 9.89
C GLN A 55 -6.73 -8.38 8.93
N SER A 56 -6.78 -9.69 9.16
CA SER A 56 -7.62 -10.61 8.39
C SER A 56 -9.11 -10.24 8.50
N ALA A 57 -9.60 -9.98 9.71
CA ALA A 57 -10.97 -9.54 9.93
C ALA A 57 -11.25 -8.19 9.24
N SER A 58 -10.34 -7.22 9.35
CA SER A 58 -10.47 -5.92 8.69
C SER A 58 -10.54 -6.05 7.16
N ILE A 59 -9.73 -6.91 6.55
CA ILE A 59 -9.77 -7.18 5.10
C ILE A 59 -11.11 -7.79 4.69
N GLN A 60 -11.67 -8.71 5.48
CA GLN A 60 -12.98 -9.33 5.23
C GLN A 60 -14.11 -8.30 5.32
N VAL A 61 -14.09 -7.45 6.36
CA VAL A 61 -15.06 -6.36 6.53
C VAL A 61 -15.00 -5.39 5.35
N MET A 62 -13.79 -4.96 4.96
CA MET A 62 -13.61 -4.08 3.81
C MET A 62 -14.14 -4.70 2.51
N ALA A 63 -13.94 -6.01 2.30
CA ALA A 63 -14.46 -6.71 1.14
C ALA A 63 -16.01 -6.75 1.12
N LYS A 64 -16.63 -6.98 2.28
CA LYS A 64 -18.09 -6.94 2.44
C LYS A 64 -18.65 -5.55 2.13
N LEU A 65 -18.03 -4.51 2.69
CA LEU A 65 -18.45 -3.12 2.46
C LEU A 65 -18.34 -2.71 1.00
N LEU A 66 -17.26 -3.10 0.31
CA LEU A 66 -17.12 -2.84 -1.13
C LEU A 66 -18.23 -3.51 -1.95
N ALA A 67 -18.60 -4.75 -1.61
CA ALA A 67 -19.67 -5.48 -2.28
C ALA A 67 -21.07 -4.87 -2.05
N GLU A 68 -21.31 -4.28 -0.87
CA GLU A 68 -22.58 -3.61 -0.55
C GLU A 68 -22.79 -2.30 -1.33
N ASN A 69 -21.72 -1.77 -1.95
CA ASN A 69 -21.75 -0.58 -2.82
C ASN A 69 -22.43 0.66 -2.20
N GLY A 70 -22.43 0.75 -0.87
CA GLY A 70 -22.98 1.88 -0.12
C GLY A 70 -22.01 3.05 0.02
N ARG A 71 -22.39 4.03 0.86
CA ARG A 71 -21.57 5.21 1.16
C ARG A 71 -20.17 4.85 1.70
N GLU A 72 -20.08 3.82 2.54
CA GLU A 72 -18.79 3.35 3.07
C GLU A 72 -17.90 2.76 1.98
N ALA A 73 -18.49 2.01 1.03
CA ALA A 73 -17.78 1.48 -0.13
C ALA A 73 -17.13 2.61 -0.94
N THR A 74 -17.88 3.67 -1.22
CA THR A 74 -17.40 4.86 -1.96
C THR A 74 -16.21 5.51 -1.25
N GLU A 75 -16.28 5.66 0.07
CA GLU A 75 -15.19 6.25 0.84
C GLU A 75 -13.93 5.36 0.88
N ILE A 76 -14.11 4.04 0.99
CA ILE A 76 -13.01 3.07 0.91
C ILE A 76 -12.34 3.13 -0.46
N ARG A 77 -13.13 3.10 -1.55
CA ARG A 77 -12.62 3.22 -2.93
C ARG A 77 -11.83 4.50 -3.10
N ARG A 78 -12.40 5.65 -2.70
CA ARG A 78 -11.75 6.96 -2.80
C ARG A 78 -10.38 6.96 -2.13
N LYS A 79 -10.26 6.40 -0.91
CA LYS A 79 -9.00 6.31 -0.17
C LYS A 79 -7.99 5.34 -0.78
N LEU A 80 -8.44 4.24 -1.38
CA LEU A 80 -7.55 3.27 -2.03
C LEU A 80 -7.08 3.82 -3.38
N LEU A 81 -8.00 4.29 -4.22
CA LEU A 81 -7.71 4.87 -5.54
C LEU A 81 -6.75 6.07 -5.47
N ALA A 82 -6.88 6.93 -4.45
CA ALA A 82 -5.97 8.06 -4.26
C ALA A 82 -4.49 7.65 -4.06
N ARG A 83 -4.20 6.36 -3.83
CA ARG A 83 -2.84 5.82 -3.66
C ARG A 83 -2.38 4.99 -4.85
N MET A 84 -3.21 4.84 -5.89
CA MET A 84 -2.89 4.06 -7.09
C MET A 84 -2.19 4.95 -8.12
N GLY A 85 -1.03 4.53 -8.59
CA GLY A 85 -0.24 5.27 -9.57
C GLY A 85 0.39 6.57 -9.04
N ASP A 86 0.30 6.85 -7.74
CA ASP A 86 0.82 8.09 -7.16
C ASP A 86 2.19 7.86 -6.49
N VAL A 87 3.22 8.50 -7.03
CA VAL A 87 4.61 8.39 -6.56
C VAL A 87 4.79 8.96 -5.14
N SER A 88 4.03 10.00 -4.80
CA SER A 88 4.09 10.63 -3.48
C SER A 88 3.49 9.70 -2.42
N GLU A 89 2.36 9.07 -2.72
CA GLU A 89 1.73 8.09 -1.82
C GLU A 89 2.54 6.79 -1.71
N PHE A 90 3.21 6.36 -2.80
CA PHE A 90 4.22 5.30 -2.75
C PHE A 90 5.35 5.63 -1.76
N MET A 91 5.96 6.81 -1.89
CA MET A 91 7.03 7.25 -0.98
C MET A 91 6.57 7.43 0.46
N LYS A 92 5.40 8.03 0.67
CA LYS A 92 4.82 8.22 2.00
C LYS A 92 4.57 6.88 2.68
N THR A 93 3.94 5.94 1.98
CA THR A 93 3.68 4.59 2.52
C THR A 93 4.98 3.85 2.81
N LEU A 94 5.98 3.93 1.92
CA LEU A 94 7.28 3.30 2.12
C LEU A 94 7.99 3.84 3.35
N LYS A 95 8.08 5.17 3.49
CA LYS A 95 8.71 5.84 4.63
C LYS A 95 7.99 5.49 5.93
N GLN A 96 6.67 5.56 5.96
CA GLN A 96 5.89 5.25 7.16
C GLN A 96 6.16 3.81 7.63
N ARG A 97 6.13 2.85 6.72
CA ARG A 97 6.37 1.44 7.08
C ARG A 97 7.82 1.20 7.51
N PHE A 98 8.78 1.86 6.87
CA PHE A 98 10.17 1.82 7.31
C PHE A 98 10.32 2.36 8.73
N SER A 99 9.75 3.53 9.03
CA SER A 99 9.82 4.12 10.37
C SER A 99 9.22 3.21 11.43
N VAL A 100 8.01 2.65 11.18
CA VAL A 100 7.37 1.70 12.10
C VAL A 100 8.25 0.47 12.36
N TRP A 101 8.80 -0.12 11.29
CA TRP A 101 9.69 -1.29 11.43
C TRP A 101 10.98 -0.94 12.17
N TYR A 102 11.62 0.18 11.83
CA TYR A 102 12.88 0.62 12.41
C TYR A 102 12.71 0.92 13.90
N ASN A 103 11.66 1.67 14.25
CA ASN A 103 11.34 2.03 15.62
C ASN A 103 11.04 0.78 16.46
N HIS A 104 10.25 -0.15 15.95
CA HIS A 104 10.02 -1.42 16.64
C HIS A 104 11.30 -2.24 16.82
N ARG A 105 12.14 -2.35 15.79
CA ARG A 105 13.38 -3.14 15.84
C ARG A 105 14.43 -2.56 16.79
N HIS A 106 14.44 -1.25 16.98
CA HIS A 106 15.40 -0.54 17.82
C HIS A 106 14.83 -0.07 19.17
N GLU A 107 13.62 -0.49 19.53
CA GLU A 107 12.93 -0.08 20.77
C GLU A 107 12.83 1.45 20.91
N ARG A 108 12.62 2.14 19.78
CA ARG A 108 12.44 3.58 19.70
C ARG A 108 11.00 3.93 19.40
N PHE A 109 10.64 5.18 19.64
CA PHE A 109 9.37 5.79 19.23
C PHE A 109 9.64 6.98 18.29
N GLY A 110 8.74 7.22 17.34
CA GLY A 110 8.84 8.26 16.31
C GLY A 110 7.97 7.99 15.11
#